data_AF-A0A1E7F3F2-F1
#
_entry.id   AF-A0A1E7F3F2-F1
#
_cell.length_a   1.000
_cell.length_b   1.000
_cell.length_c   1.000
_cell.angle_alpha   90.00
_cell.angle_beta   90.00
_cell.angle_gamma   90.00
#
_symmetry.space_group_name_H-M   'P 1'
#
loop_
_entity.id
_entity.type
_entity.pdbx_description
1 polymer ?
#
loop_
_entity_poly.entity_id
_entity_poly.type
_entity_poly.pdbx_seq_one_letter_code
_entity_poly.pdbx_strand_id
1 'polypeptide(L)'
;MGKKSESAASLLVLKSLAKSSRTKKELKRVIKAKKPSLKKRTTRRAIKNLLINGEIKKEGREYCLVKENAAICSEKQTDAAMIPIGMRLRAPKKEKKQVKFSDQQDVSSGGNVDDEIERLERELMNGSDDDSDGSSSSDEEELDNGDDKNNNNNNNNAAILSLSEFADDRVESLASACLPVPGRYDAMKKIKNPKKSAEKRGLEMKVQEILGGYTARSSEKLPFYCRFCSKQYENKEDFYEHKNFEFHKTAVAMETKATFCKLCRKQFTSPVQMKEHLSSRPHKERLQKSRDGQRQSKKYC
;
A
#
# COMPACT_ATOMS: atom_id res chain seq x y z
N MET A 1 10.82 35.89 -24.69
CA MET A 1 10.10 34.71 -25.21
C MET A 1 10.84 34.18 -26.44
N GLY A 2 10.94 32.86 -26.65
CA GLY A 2 11.38 32.30 -27.96
C GLY A 2 12.60 31.35 -28.03
N LYS A 3 12.80 30.37 -27.13
CA LYS A 3 13.87 29.34 -27.28
C LYS A 3 13.48 27.88 -26.94
N LYS A 4 12.21 27.47 -27.07
CA LYS A 4 11.77 26.10 -26.67
C LYS A 4 11.35 25.16 -27.81
N SER A 5 11.27 25.58 -29.08
CA SER A 5 10.73 24.75 -30.17
C SER A 5 11.74 23.91 -30.97
N GLU A 6 13.06 24.13 -30.85
CA GLU A 6 14.05 23.40 -31.68
C GLU A 6 14.46 22.00 -31.16
N SER A 7 14.01 21.59 -29.96
CA SER A 7 14.55 20.38 -29.31
C SER A 7 13.96 19.05 -29.83
N ALA A 8 12.71 19.06 -30.29
CA ALA A 8 11.99 17.84 -30.69
C ALA A 8 12.46 17.29 -32.04
N ALA A 9 12.69 18.17 -33.03
CA ALA A 9 13.17 17.77 -34.36
C ALA A 9 14.59 17.17 -34.32
N SER A 10 15.48 17.73 -33.48
CA SER A 10 16.84 17.20 -33.29
C SER A 10 16.87 15.80 -32.65
N LEU A 11 15.88 15.46 -31.82
CA LEU A 11 15.77 14.15 -31.16
C LEU A 11 15.31 13.05 -32.12
N LEU A 12 14.38 13.33 -33.04
CA LEU A 12 13.91 12.35 -34.03
C LEU A 12 15.03 11.89 -34.97
N VAL A 13 15.88 12.82 -35.44
CA VAL A 13 17.03 12.47 -36.29
C VAL A 13 18.09 11.68 -35.50
N LEU A 14 18.15 11.79 -34.16
CA LEU A 14 19.08 10.99 -33.34
C LEU A 14 18.62 9.53 -33.23
N LYS A 15 17.30 9.30 -33.17
CA LYS A 15 16.69 7.97 -33.12
C LYS A 15 16.83 7.19 -34.43
N SER A 16 16.86 7.86 -35.59
CA SER A 16 16.99 7.18 -36.90
C SER A 16 18.41 6.68 -37.20
N LEU A 17 19.45 7.46 -36.86
CA LEU A 17 20.86 7.12 -37.15
C LEU A 17 21.48 6.13 -36.14
N ALA A 18 20.97 6.06 -34.90
CA ALA A 18 21.42 5.08 -33.92
C ALA A 18 20.95 3.64 -34.25
N LYS A 19 20.14 3.44 -35.29
CA LYS A 19 19.64 2.13 -35.75
C LYS A 19 20.70 1.25 -36.43
N SER A 20 21.86 1.79 -36.81
CA SER A 20 22.93 1.04 -37.50
C SER A 20 24.24 0.86 -36.72
N SER A 21 24.44 1.56 -35.59
CA SER A 21 25.71 1.53 -34.87
C SER A 21 25.81 0.35 -33.91
N ARG A 22 26.76 -0.57 -34.14
CA ARG A 22 26.88 -1.82 -33.35
C ARG A 22 27.75 -1.65 -32.09
N THR A 23 28.54 -0.59 -31.99
CA THR A 23 29.50 -0.44 -30.88
C THR A 23 29.39 0.88 -30.09
N LYS A 24 29.77 0.85 -28.80
CA LYS A 24 29.83 2.04 -27.92
C LYS A 24 30.70 3.17 -28.48
N LYS A 25 31.74 2.84 -29.25
CA LYS A 25 32.63 3.82 -29.90
C LYS A 25 31.88 4.56 -31.01
N GLU A 26 31.04 3.86 -31.74
CA GLU A 26 30.26 4.37 -32.84
C GLU A 26 29.11 5.27 -32.37
N LEU A 27 28.37 4.86 -31.33
CA LEU A 27 27.35 5.71 -30.69
C LEU A 27 27.94 7.04 -30.19
N LYS A 28 29.15 7.01 -29.63
CA LYS A 28 29.88 8.23 -29.23
C LYS A 28 30.29 9.09 -30.42
N ARG A 29 30.68 8.50 -31.55
CA ARG A 29 30.99 9.23 -32.80
C ARG A 29 29.74 9.90 -33.34
N VAL A 30 28.59 9.22 -33.37
CA VAL A 30 27.30 9.79 -33.81
C VAL A 30 26.87 10.96 -32.93
N ILE A 31 26.94 10.80 -31.60
CA ILE A 31 26.60 11.90 -30.67
C ILE A 31 27.57 13.07 -30.81
N LYS A 32 28.88 12.81 -30.97
CA LYS A 32 29.89 13.86 -31.14
C LYS A 32 29.78 14.58 -32.49
N ALA A 33 29.45 13.86 -33.57
CA ALA A 33 29.24 14.44 -34.90
C ALA A 33 28.08 15.43 -34.91
N LYS A 34 26.99 15.13 -34.19
CA LYS A 34 25.84 16.04 -34.07
C LYS A 34 26.03 17.21 -33.11
N LYS A 35 26.89 17.04 -32.11
CA LYS A 35 27.11 18.05 -31.08
C LYS A 35 28.62 18.12 -30.76
N PRO A 36 29.41 18.75 -31.65
CA PRO A 36 30.88 18.76 -31.54
C PRO A 36 31.39 19.45 -30.27
N SER A 37 30.58 20.33 -29.67
CA SER A 37 30.89 21.06 -28.44
C SER A 37 30.64 20.27 -27.13
N LEU A 38 30.08 19.05 -27.19
CA LEU A 38 29.79 18.28 -25.98
C LEU A 38 31.06 17.67 -25.37
N LYS A 39 31.38 18.10 -24.14
CA LYS A 39 32.45 17.51 -23.30
C LYS A 39 32.23 16.00 -23.13
N LYS A 40 33.31 15.21 -23.08
CA LYS A 40 33.25 13.73 -22.90
C LYS A 40 32.39 13.27 -21.70
N ARG A 41 32.24 14.12 -20.67
CA ARG A 41 31.41 13.85 -19.48
C ARG A 41 29.91 13.90 -19.79
N THR A 42 29.45 14.82 -20.65
CA THR A 42 28.03 14.97 -20.99
C THR A 42 27.54 13.85 -21.89
N THR A 43 28.37 13.36 -22.82
CA THR A 43 28.02 12.22 -23.68
C THR A 43 27.87 10.91 -22.91
N ARG A 44 28.70 10.68 -21.87
CA ARG A 44 28.51 9.52 -20.97
C ARG A 44 27.20 9.62 -20.17
N ARG A 45 26.83 10.82 -19.72
CA ARG A 45 25.56 11.07 -19.00
C ARG A 45 24.35 10.82 -19.91
N ALA A 46 24.40 11.31 -21.15
CA ALA A 46 23.34 11.06 -22.14
C ALA A 46 23.13 9.57 -22.42
N ILE A 47 24.22 8.80 -22.64
CA ILE A 47 24.11 7.33 -22.84
C ILE A 47 23.52 6.66 -21.59
N LYS A 48 23.92 7.08 -20.37
CA LYS A 48 23.38 6.50 -19.14
C LYS A 48 21.88 6.79 -18.99
N ASN A 49 21.43 7.99 -19.34
CA ASN A 49 20.02 8.35 -19.33
C ASN A 49 19.21 7.53 -20.34
N LEU A 50 19.73 7.30 -21.56
CA LEU A 50 19.07 6.44 -22.54
C LEU A 50 18.96 4.97 -22.07
N LEU A 51 19.92 4.46 -21.29
CA LEU A 51 19.80 3.13 -20.66
C LEU A 51 18.73 3.12 -19.55
N ILE A 52 18.67 4.17 -18.74
CA ILE A 52 17.70 4.29 -17.63
C ILE A 52 16.28 4.40 -18.18
N ASN A 53 16.09 5.16 -19.25
CA ASN A 53 14.80 5.35 -19.92
C ASN A 53 14.35 4.12 -20.72
N GLY A 54 15.18 3.08 -20.83
CA GLY A 54 14.85 1.87 -21.58
C GLY A 54 14.91 2.01 -23.11
N GLU A 55 15.36 3.16 -23.63
CA GLU A 55 15.48 3.39 -25.08
C GLU A 55 16.61 2.56 -25.71
N ILE A 56 17.66 2.26 -24.93
CA ILE A 56 18.74 1.36 -25.34
C ILE A 56 18.98 0.26 -24.30
N LYS A 57 19.14 -0.98 -24.78
CA LYS A 57 19.55 -2.14 -23.99
C LYS A 57 21.02 -2.44 -24.22
N LYS A 58 21.72 -2.89 -23.18
CA LYS A 58 23.13 -3.29 -23.25
C LYS A 58 23.23 -4.81 -23.23
N GLU A 59 23.69 -5.41 -24.33
CA GLU A 59 23.92 -6.84 -24.48
C GLU A 59 25.42 -7.07 -24.65
N GLY A 60 26.10 -7.47 -23.57
CA GLY A 60 27.56 -7.61 -23.56
C GLY A 60 28.31 -6.29 -23.77
N ARG A 61 29.09 -6.19 -24.86
CA ARG A 61 29.83 -4.97 -25.27
C ARG A 61 29.02 -4.10 -26.24
N GLU A 62 27.86 -4.57 -26.67
CA GLU A 62 27.02 -3.94 -27.68
C GLU A 62 25.85 -3.18 -27.02
N TYR A 63 25.37 -2.17 -27.72
CA TYR A 63 24.24 -1.33 -27.30
C TYR A 63 23.21 -1.38 -28.42
N CYS A 64 22.04 -1.96 -28.13
CA CYS A 64 20.96 -2.13 -29.08
C CYS A 64 19.82 -1.17 -28.71
N LEU A 65 19.26 -0.46 -29.69
CA LEU A 65 18.01 0.27 -29.47
C LEU A 65 16.89 -0.74 -29.22
N VAL A 66 16.12 -0.52 -28.16
CA VAL A 66 14.87 -1.23 -27.96
C VAL A 66 13.90 -0.61 -28.97
N LYS A 67 13.81 -1.20 -30.16
CA LYS A 67 12.82 -0.76 -31.16
C LYS A 67 11.45 -0.83 -30.50
N GLU A 68 10.64 0.19 -30.71
CA GLU A 68 9.18 0.14 -30.61
C GLU A 68 8.68 -0.84 -31.69
N ASN A 69 8.92 -2.13 -31.51
CA ASN A 69 8.26 -3.19 -32.27
C ASN A 69 6.94 -3.50 -31.54
N ALA A 70 5.99 -2.57 -31.64
CA ALA A 70 4.60 -2.77 -31.28
C ALA A 70 3.75 -3.23 -32.49
N ALA A 71 4.38 -3.60 -33.60
CA ALA A 71 3.67 -4.18 -34.74
C ALA A 71 4.46 -5.37 -35.28
N ILE A 72 3.76 -6.51 -35.38
CA ILE A 72 4.18 -7.78 -35.99
C ILE A 72 5.00 -8.69 -35.04
N CYS A 73 4.30 -9.45 -34.21
CA CYS A 73 4.62 -10.87 -34.04
C CYS A 73 3.35 -11.64 -33.65
N SER A 74 2.83 -12.37 -34.64
CA SER A 74 1.77 -13.34 -34.59
C SER A 74 2.06 -14.51 -33.65
N GLU A 75 0.97 -15.06 -33.11
CA GLU A 75 0.73 -16.44 -32.73
C GLU A 75 1.92 -17.40 -32.85
N LYS A 76 2.48 -17.76 -31.70
CA LYS A 76 2.89 -19.14 -31.44
C LYS A 76 2.39 -19.55 -30.06
N GLN A 77 1.24 -20.24 -30.07
CA GLN A 77 0.89 -21.23 -29.05
C GLN A 77 2.10 -22.16 -28.90
N THR A 78 2.70 -22.15 -27.73
CA THR A 78 3.52 -23.29 -27.28
C THR A 78 2.81 -23.84 -26.06
N ASP A 79 2.31 -25.05 -26.21
CA ASP A 79 1.77 -25.87 -25.14
C ASP A 79 2.88 -26.15 -24.13
N ALA A 80 3.04 -25.23 -23.19
CA ALA A 80 3.88 -25.42 -22.02
C ALA A 80 3.15 -26.35 -21.06
N ALA A 81 3.51 -27.63 -21.15
CA ALA A 81 3.13 -28.71 -20.25
C ALA A 81 2.90 -28.24 -18.81
N MET A 82 1.74 -28.62 -18.25
CA MET A 82 1.40 -28.49 -16.83
C MET A 82 2.50 -29.09 -15.96
N ILE A 83 3.35 -28.24 -15.39
CA ILE A 83 4.28 -28.64 -14.33
C ILE A 83 3.48 -28.67 -13.01
N PRO A 84 3.42 -29.82 -12.30
CA PRO A 84 2.72 -29.93 -11.02
C PRO A 84 3.28 -28.98 -9.97
N ILE A 85 2.38 -28.38 -9.17
CA ILE A 85 2.67 -27.35 -8.15
C ILE A 85 3.76 -27.80 -7.16
N GLY A 86 3.88 -29.09 -6.87
CA GLY A 86 4.85 -29.65 -5.92
C GLY A 86 6.33 -29.49 -6.33
N MET A 87 6.64 -29.32 -7.62
CA MET A 87 8.03 -29.19 -8.08
C MET A 87 8.58 -27.75 -8.05
N ARG A 88 7.75 -26.73 -7.81
CA ARG A 88 8.21 -25.33 -7.75
C ARG A 88 8.93 -24.96 -6.44
N LEU A 89 8.81 -25.76 -5.38
CA LEU A 89 9.34 -25.41 -4.05
C LEU A 89 10.81 -25.78 -3.81
N ARG A 90 11.50 -26.44 -4.75
CA ARG A 90 12.90 -26.90 -4.58
C ARG A 90 13.91 -26.25 -5.53
N ALA A 91 13.63 -25.05 -6.04
CA ALA A 91 14.63 -24.29 -6.79
C ALA A 91 15.55 -23.52 -5.82
N PRO A 92 16.89 -23.65 -5.92
CA PRO A 92 17.81 -22.89 -5.08
C PRO A 92 17.64 -21.39 -5.35
N LYS A 93 17.41 -20.64 -4.26
CA LYS A 93 17.21 -19.18 -4.27
C LYS A 93 18.48 -18.50 -4.82
N LYS A 94 18.45 -18.08 -6.09
CA LYS A 94 19.44 -17.14 -6.63
C LYS A 94 19.27 -15.80 -5.90
N GLU A 95 20.29 -15.41 -5.17
CA GLU A 95 20.37 -14.17 -4.39
C GLU A 95 20.07 -12.96 -5.28
N LYS A 96 18.91 -12.33 -5.06
CA LYS A 96 18.55 -11.07 -5.72
C LYS A 96 19.34 -9.94 -5.09
N LYS A 97 20.33 -9.44 -5.84
CA LYS A 97 21.06 -8.20 -5.58
C LYS A 97 20.08 -7.06 -5.27
N GLN A 98 20.26 -6.44 -4.11
CA GLN A 98 19.49 -5.27 -3.66
C GLN A 98 19.59 -4.14 -4.69
N VAL A 99 18.46 -3.79 -5.31
CA VAL A 99 18.35 -2.61 -6.17
C VAL A 99 18.22 -1.40 -5.26
N LYS A 100 19.24 -0.53 -5.25
CA LYS A 100 19.21 0.77 -4.58
C LYS A 100 18.18 1.66 -5.29
N PHE A 101 17.02 1.83 -4.65
CA PHE A 101 15.98 2.78 -5.04
C PHE A 101 16.51 4.20 -4.74
N SER A 102 16.87 4.96 -5.76
CA SER A 102 17.20 6.37 -5.62
C SER A 102 15.92 7.19 -5.78
N ASP A 103 15.46 7.77 -4.67
CA ASP A 103 14.42 8.81 -4.64
C ASP A 103 14.76 9.90 -5.65
N GLN A 104 13.91 10.05 -6.67
CA GLN A 104 13.77 11.28 -7.44
C GLN A 104 12.57 12.02 -6.85
N GLN A 105 12.89 13.02 -6.02
CA GLN A 105 11.96 14.08 -5.66
C GLN A 105 11.83 14.99 -6.88
N ASP A 106 10.68 14.91 -7.57
CA ASP A 106 10.25 15.97 -8.47
C ASP A 106 9.50 17.04 -7.66
N VAL A 107 10.13 18.20 -7.64
CA VAL A 107 9.66 19.50 -7.19
C VAL A 107 8.40 19.90 -7.95
N SER A 108 7.25 19.85 -7.27
CA SER A 108 6.04 20.56 -7.68
C SER A 108 5.72 21.58 -6.60
N SER A 109 6.01 22.85 -6.91
CA SER A 109 5.43 24.06 -6.29
C SER A 109 5.19 24.01 -4.78
N GLY A 110 6.25 23.85 -3.99
CA GLY A 110 6.23 24.08 -2.55
C GLY A 110 6.28 25.58 -2.27
N GLY A 111 5.13 26.23 -2.21
CA GLY A 111 4.94 27.23 -1.16
C GLY A 111 5.00 26.48 0.17
N ASN A 112 5.62 27.06 1.19
CA ASN A 112 5.57 26.49 2.53
C ASN A 112 4.09 26.37 2.90
N VAL A 113 3.65 25.17 3.26
CA VAL A 113 2.25 24.93 3.67
C VAL A 113 1.91 25.86 4.83
N ASP A 114 2.89 26.19 5.67
CA ASP A 114 2.77 27.14 6.77
C ASP A 114 2.47 28.57 6.29
N ASP A 115 3.03 29.02 5.16
CA ASP A 115 2.76 30.36 4.59
C ASP A 115 1.34 30.43 3.98
N GLU A 116 0.85 29.33 3.40
CA GLU A 116 -0.52 29.23 2.88
C GLU A 116 -1.55 29.18 4.02
N ILE A 117 -1.22 28.51 5.12
CA ILE A 117 -2.04 28.51 6.35
C ILE A 117 -2.11 29.92 6.92
N GLU A 118 -0.97 30.60 7.11
CA GLU A 118 -0.94 31.96 7.67
C GLU A 118 -1.70 32.97 6.78
N ARG A 119 -1.69 32.79 5.45
CA ARG A 119 -2.49 33.60 4.53
C ARG A 119 -3.99 33.40 4.75
N LEU A 120 -4.44 32.15 4.87
CA LEU A 120 -5.86 31.82 5.06
C LEU A 120 -6.39 32.26 6.44
N GLU A 121 -5.57 32.15 7.49
CA GLU A 121 -5.93 32.64 8.84
C GLU A 121 -6.14 34.15 8.86
N ARG A 122 -5.33 34.90 8.10
CA ARG A 122 -5.50 36.36 7.96
C ARG A 122 -6.77 36.74 7.21
N GLU A 123 -7.14 36.00 6.16
CA GLU A 123 -8.39 36.22 5.42
C GLU A 123 -9.63 35.97 6.30
N LEU A 124 -9.59 34.93 7.15
CA LEU A 124 -10.69 34.62 8.06
C LEU A 124 -10.86 35.66 9.17
N MET A 125 -9.77 36.19 9.72
CA MET A 125 -9.85 37.24 10.73
C MET A 125 -10.33 38.59 10.17
N ASN A 126 -10.03 38.89 8.91
CA ASN A 126 -10.47 40.13 8.27
C ASN A 126 -11.89 40.06 7.69
N GLY A 127 -12.51 38.87 7.67
CA GLY A 127 -13.84 38.63 7.11
C GLY A 127 -14.98 38.54 8.12
N SER A 128 -14.70 38.66 9.43
CA SER A 128 -15.73 38.60 10.49
C SER A 128 -15.96 39.96 11.14
N ASP A 129 -16.37 40.94 10.33
CA ASP A 129 -17.07 42.12 10.82
C ASP A 129 -18.58 41.88 10.62
N ASP A 130 -19.21 41.16 11.56
CA ASP A 130 -20.62 41.38 11.93
C ASP A 130 -21.03 40.45 13.07
N ASP A 131 -21.45 41.06 14.18
CA ASP A 131 -22.42 40.59 15.16
C ASP A 131 -22.22 39.21 15.83
N SER A 132 -21.63 39.19 17.03
CA SER A 132 -22.42 38.82 18.21
C SER A 132 -21.69 39.11 19.52
N ASP A 133 -22.32 40.00 20.26
CA ASP A 133 -22.32 40.15 21.71
C ASP A 133 -22.57 38.83 22.47
N GLY A 134 -21.74 38.55 23.47
CA GLY A 134 -21.89 37.32 24.25
C GLY A 134 -20.94 37.22 25.44
N SER A 135 -20.97 38.24 26.30
CA SER A 135 -20.36 38.27 27.63
C SER A 135 -20.65 37.00 28.44
N SER A 136 -19.61 36.28 28.87
CA SER A 136 -19.66 35.54 30.13
C SER A 136 -18.29 35.49 30.79
N SER A 137 -18.11 36.45 31.69
CA SER A 137 -17.12 36.45 32.77
C SER A 137 -17.57 35.45 33.82
N SER A 138 -16.68 34.54 34.22
CA SER A 138 -16.77 33.80 35.47
C SER A 138 -15.36 33.43 35.91
N ASP A 139 -14.82 34.34 36.72
CA ASP A 139 -13.73 34.12 37.67
C ASP A 139 -14.21 33.15 38.76
N GLU A 140 -13.57 32.00 38.91
CA GLU A 140 -13.70 31.16 40.11
C GLU A 140 -12.33 30.50 40.40
N GLU A 141 -11.58 31.19 41.25
CA GLU A 141 -10.74 30.75 42.38
C GLU A 141 -10.00 29.39 42.33
N GLU A 142 -8.70 29.49 42.62
CA GLU A 142 -7.79 28.40 42.93
C GLU A 142 -8.18 27.70 44.25
N LEU A 143 -8.32 26.37 44.21
CA LEU A 143 -8.19 25.52 45.38
C LEU A 143 -7.20 24.39 45.12
N ASP A 144 -6.01 24.62 45.67
CA ASP A 144 -5.00 23.65 46.04
C ASP A 144 -5.62 22.57 46.95
N ASN A 145 -5.63 21.32 46.47
CA ASN A 145 -5.79 20.14 47.31
C ASN A 145 -4.84 19.07 46.81
N GLY A 146 -3.80 18.85 47.61
CA GLY A 146 -2.89 17.73 47.49
C GLY A 146 -3.55 16.37 47.73
N ASP A 147 -2.78 15.39 47.25
CA ASP A 147 -2.73 13.98 47.60
C ASP A 147 -3.82 13.00 47.12
N ASP A 148 -3.27 11.90 46.61
CA ASP A 148 -3.85 10.56 46.50
C ASP A 148 -4.92 10.30 45.44
N LYS A 149 -4.47 9.86 44.25
CA LYS A 149 -4.57 8.45 43.79
C LYS A 149 -4.46 8.28 42.27
N ASN A 150 -3.54 7.40 41.87
CA ASN A 150 -3.70 6.43 40.79
C ASN A 150 -4.23 6.96 39.43
N ASN A 151 -3.35 7.62 38.68
CA ASN A 151 -3.65 8.14 37.35
C ASN A 151 -3.65 7.02 36.30
N ASN A 152 -4.82 6.41 36.11
CA ASN A 152 -5.10 5.57 34.95
C ASN A 152 -6.48 5.91 34.40
N ASN A 153 -6.64 7.11 33.82
CA ASN A 153 -7.80 7.46 33.02
C ASN A 153 -7.39 8.25 31.79
N ASN A 154 -7.17 7.51 30.70
CA ASN A 154 -7.15 8.09 29.36
C ASN A 154 -8.62 8.25 28.92
N ASN A 155 -9.16 9.45 29.18
CA ASN A 155 -10.42 9.94 28.64
C ASN A 155 -10.40 9.88 27.11
N ASN A 156 -11.03 8.86 26.56
CA ASN A 156 -11.69 8.97 25.27
C ASN A 156 -13.17 8.77 25.54
N ASN A 157 -13.98 9.74 25.12
CA ASN A 157 -15.44 9.74 25.10
C ASN A 157 -16.00 8.57 24.28
N ALA A 158 -15.87 7.35 24.80
CA ALA A 158 -16.75 6.25 24.47
C ALA A 158 -17.91 6.36 25.44
N ALA A 159 -19.14 6.50 24.93
CA ALA A 159 -20.35 6.39 25.72
C ALA A 159 -20.24 5.14 26.60
N ILE A 160 -19.94 5.34 27.89
CA ILE A 160 -19.96 4.28 28.88
C ILE A 160 -21.44 3.99 29.05
N LEU A 161 -21.93 3.05 28.23
CA LEU A 161 -23.25 2.45 28.35
C LEU A 161 -23.40 2.02 29.80
N SER A 162 -24.26 2.71 30.53
CA SER A 162 -24.51 2.43 31.93
C SER A 162 -25.16 1.04 32.00
N LEU A 163 -24.37 0.03 32.38
CA LEU A 163 -24.78 -1.38 32.41
C LEU A 163 -25.96 -1.63 33.38
N SER A 164 -26.34 -0.63 34.18
CA SER A 164 -27.54 -0.65 35.03
C SER A 164 -28.85 -0.59 34.25
N GLU A 165 -28.89 0.06 33.07
CA GLU A 165 -30.13 0.10 32.25
C GLU A 165 -30.43 -1.24 31.58
N PHE A 166 -29.43 -2.09 31.39
CA PHE A 166 -29.56 -3.44 30.82
C PHE A 166 -29.55 -4.53 31.89
N ALA A 167 -29.86 -4.19 33.15
CA ALA A 167 -29.94 -5.17 34.22
C ALA A 167 -31.00 -6.25 33.93
N ASP A 168 -32.06 -5.89 33.21
CA ASP A 168 -33.15 -6.79 32.81
C ASP A 168 -32.80 -7.65 31.57
N ASP A 169 -31.87 -7.20 30.73
CA ASP A 169 -31.31 -7.97 29.60
C ASP A 169 -30.15 -8.88 30.02
N ARG A 170 -29.88 -8.97 31.32
CA ARG A 170 -28.84 -9.83 31.85
C ARG A 170 -29.28 -11.28 31.66
N VAL A 171 -28.68 -11.93 30.67
CA VAL A 171 -28.84 -13.37 30.42
C VAL A 171 -28.65 -14.12 31.73
N GLU A 172 -29.73 -14.72 32.24
CA GLU A 172 -29.69 -15.52 33.45
C GLU A 172 -28.60 -16.57 33.31
N SER A 173 -27.78 -16.71 34.36
CA SER A 173 -26.73 -17.73 34.37
C SER A 173 -27.37 -19.09 34.07
N LEU A 174 -26.93 -19.74 32.99
CA LEU A 174 -27.38 -21.08 32.63
C LEU A 174 -27.35 -21.95 33.88
N ALA A 175 -28.49 -22.57 34.20
CA ALA A 175 -28.60 -23.45 35.35
C ALA A 175 -27.45 -24.46 35.35
N SER A 176 -26.84 -24.68 36.52
CA SER A 176 -25.67 -25.55 36.67
C SER A 176 -25.95 -27.00 36.22
N ALA A 177 -27.21 -27.42 36.17
CA ALA A 177 -27.66 -28.69 35.60
C ALA A 177 -27.52 -28.79 34.06
N CYS A 178 -27.49 -27.66 33.36
CA CYS A 178 -27.33 -27.59 31.90
C CYS A 178 -25.87 -27.41 31.48
N LEU A 179 -24.98 -27.05 32.40
CA LEU A 179 -23.55 -27.01 32.13
C LEU A 179 -23.02 -28.44 32.15
N PRO A 180 -22.19 -28.84 31.16
CA PRO A 180 -21.55 -30.13 31.18
C PRO A 180 -20.72 -30.22 32.46
N VAL A 181 -21.17 -31.08 33.38
CA VAL A 181 -20.47 -31.34 34.63
C VAL A 181 -19.04 -31.74 34.24
N PRO A 182 -17.99 -31.09 34.77
CA PRO A 182 -16.61 -31.50 34.56
C PRO A 182 -16.36 -32.82 35.31
N GLY A 183 -16.98 -33.88 34.80
CA GLY A 183 -16.76 -35.26 35.16
C GLY A 183 -15.59 -35.77 34.33
N ARG A 184 -14.46 -35.92 35.01
CA ARG A 184 -13.40 -36.90 34.77
C ARG A 184 -13.49 -37.60 33.41
N TYR A 185 -12.53 -37.30 32.53
CA TYR A 185 -12.29 -37.99 31.26
C TYR A 185 -11.80 -39.44 31.44
N ASP A 186 -12.17 -40.08 32.54
CA ASP A 186 -11.76 -41.43 32.88
C ASP A 186 -12.60 -42.41 32.05
N ALA A 187 -11.94 -42.95 31.03
CA ALA A 187 -12.25 -44.24 30.43
C ALA A 187 -13.69 -44.45 29.93
N MET A 188 -14.09 -43.70 28.90
CA MET A 188 -15.19 -44.14 28.04
C MET A 188 -14.78 -45.40 27.26
N LYS A 189 -15.04 -46.57 27.87
CA LYS A 189 -15.12 -47.86 27.17
C LYS A 189 -16.03 -47.70 25.95
N LYS A 190 -15.54 -48.12 24.79
CA LYS A 190 -16.25 -48.16 23.50
C LYS A 190 -17.49 -49.06 23.61
N ILE A 191 -18.61 -48.54 24.11
CA ILE A 191 -19.91 -49.21 23.99
C ILE A 191 -20.36 -49.02 22.54
N LYS A 192 -20.13 -50.03 21.72
CA LYS A 192 -20.62 -50.12 20.35
C LYS A 192 -22.14 -50.28 20.40
N ASN A 193 -22.89 -49.18 20.36
CA ASN A 193 -24.35 -49.20 20.21
C ASN A 193 -24.71 -49.23 18.71
N PRO A 194 -25.19 -50.36 18.16
CA PRO A 194 -25.42 -50.54 16.73
C PRO A 194 -26.71 -49.88 16.19
N LYS A 195 -27.43 -49.07 16.98
CA LYS A 195 -28.78 -48.59 16.61
C LYS A 195 -28.90 -47.13 16.15
N LYS A 196 -27.80 -46.38 16.00
CA LYS A 196 -27.81 -44.95 15.60
C LYS A 196 -27.59 -44.66 14.10
N SER A 197 -27.67 -45.66 13.22
CA SER A 197 -27.43 -45.44 11.77
C SER A 197 -28.64 -44.87 11.03
N ALA A 198 -29.86 -45.06 11.52
CA ALA A 198 -31.07 -44.60 10.84
C ALA A 198 -31.30 -43.07 10.93
N GLU A 199 -31.07 -42.47 12.09
CA GLU A 199 -31.24 -41.01 12.29
C GLU A 199 -30.21 -40.18 11.53
N LYS A 200 -29.00 -40.73 11.32
CA LYS A 200 -27.95 -40.06 10.53
C LYS A 200 -28.39 -39.79 9.09
N ARG A 201 -29.18 -40.70 8.52
CA ARG A 201 -29.64 -40.59 7.14
C ARG A 201 -30.63 -39.43 6.94
N GLY A 202 -31.44 -39.14 7.96
CA GLY A 202 -32.35 -37.99 7.95
C GLY A 202 -31.62 -36.65 8.11
N LEU A 203 -30.57 -36.61 8.94
CA LEU A 203 -29.74 -35.42 9.10
C LEU A 203 -28.93 -35.14 7.83
N GLU A 204 -28.38 -36.18 7.20
CA GLU A 204 -27.64 -36.06 5.94
C GLU A 204 -28.49 -35.48 4.81
N MET A 205 -29.75 -35.94 4.67
CA MET A 205 -30.67 -35.36 3.67
C MET A 205 -30.95 -33.88 3.93
N LYS A 206 -31.21 -33.48 5.18
CA LYS A 206 -31.42 -32.06 5.52
C LYS A 206 -30.19 -31.20 5.28
N VAL A 207 -29.01 -31.71 5.61
CA VAL A 207 -27.74 -31.01 5.34
C VAL A 207 -27.53 -30.88 3.83
N GLN A 208 -27.85 -31.93 3.06
CA GLN A 208 -27.74 -31.90 1.60
C GLN A 208 -28.76 -30.96 0.94
N GLU A 209 -29.98 -30.86 1.50
CA GLU A 209 -31.00 -29.87 1.09
C GLU A 209 -30.53 -28.44 1.34
N ILE A 210 -29.97 -28.16 2.53
CA ILE A 210 -29.40 -26.84 2.88
C ILE A 210 -28.19 -26.51 1.99
N LEU A 211 -27.30 -27.47 1.77
CA LEU A 211 -26.12 -27.28 0.92
C LEU A 211 -26.48 -27.17 -0.56
N GLY A 212 -27.57 -27.77 -1.01
CA GLY A 212 -28.05 -27.69 -2.39
C GLY A 212 -28.48 -26.29 -2.81
N GLY A 213 -28.99 -25.49 -1.86
CA GLY A 213 -29.29 -24.06 -2.06
C GLY A 213 -28.14 -23.12 -1.68
N TYR A 214 -27.05 -23.63 -1.11
CA TYR A 214 -25.94 -22.80 -0.67
C TYR A 214 -25.02 -22.44 -1.84
N THR A 215 -25.32 -21.31 -2.47
CA THR A 215 -24.36 -20.65 -3.36
C THR A 215 -23.33 -19.94 -2.49
N ALA A 216 -22.09 -20.42 -2.49
CA ALA A 216 -21.05 -19.79 -1.69
C ALA A 216 -20.89 -18.33 -2.13
N ARG A 217 -20.87 -17.37 -1.19
CA ARG A 217 -20.64 -15.96 -1.52
C ARG A 217 -19.29 -15.74 -2.24
N SER A 218 -18.38 -16.72 -2.16
CA SER A 218 -17.13 -16.78 -2.89
C SER A 218 -17.24 -17.32 -4.32
N SER A 219 -18.32 -18.00 -4.73
CA SER A 219 -18.56 -18.38 -6.12
C SER A 219 -19.06 -17.21 -6.97
N GLU A 220 -19.70 -16.23 -6.34
CA GLU A 220 -19.86 -14.88 -6.88
C GLU A 220 -18.55 -14.10 -6.78
N LYS A 221 -17.45 -14.64 -7.36
CA LYS A 221 -16.24 -13.83 -7.54
C LYS A 221 -16.63 -12.67 -8.43
N LEU A 222 -16.92 -11.52 -7.82
CA LEU A 222 -17.13 -10.24 -8.48
C LEU A 222 -15.95 -10.02 -9.43
N PRO A 223 -16.12 -10.28 -10.73
CA PRO A 223 -14.97 -10.52 -11.60
C PRO A 223 -14.11 -9.26 -11.77
N PHE A 224 -14.67 -8.08 -11.45
CA PHE A 224 -14.02 -6.79 -11.58
C PHE A 224 -14.38 -5.84 -10.42
N TYR A 225 -13.89 -6.13 -9.21
CA TYR A 225 -14.01 -5.23 -8.06
C TYR A 225 -12.74 -4.41 -7.82
N CYS A 226 -12.88 -3.08 -7.72
CA CYS A 226 -11.78 -2.21 -7.34
C CYS A 226 -11.82 -1.92 -5.84
N ARG A 227 -10.82 -2.44 -5.11
CA ARG A 227 -10.68 -2.22 -3.65
C ARG A 227 -10.54 -0.75 -3.26
N PHE A 228 -9.77 0.01 -4.03
CA PHE A 228 -9.43 1.41 -3.71
C PHE A 228 -10.63 2.35 -3.84
N CYS A 229 -11.52 2.06 -4.78
CA CYS A 229 -12.67 2.91 -5.06
C CYS A 229 -14.00 2.30 -4.58
N SER A 230 -13.97 1.07 -4.06
CA SER A 230 -15.15 0.29 -3.66
C SER A 230 -16.24 0.18 -4.74
N LYS A 231 -15.83 0.18 -6.02
CA LYS A 231 -16.74 0.06 -7.18
C LYS A 231 -16.65 -1.32 -7.80
N GLN A 232 -17.80 -1.85 -8.20
CA GLN A 232 -17.94 -3.10 -8.95
C GLN A 232 -18.20 -2.76 -10.43
N TYR A 233 -17.68 -3.59 -11.33
CA TYR A 233 -17.84 -3.45 -12.78
C TYR A 233 -18.34 -4.76 -13.37
N GLU A 234 -19.21 -4.65 -14.37
CA GLU A 234 -19.75 -5.79 -15.12
C GLU A 234 -18.75 -6.23 -16.20
N ASN A 235 -18.14 -5.26 -16.87
CA ASN A 235 -17.19 -5.51 -17.94
C ASN A 235 -15.73 -5.35 -17.50
N LYS A 236 -14.87 -6.12 -18.16
CA LYS A 236 -13.42 -6.03 -17.99
C LYS A 236 -12.85 -4.70 -18.50
N GLU A 237 -13.46 -4.15 -19.55
CA GLU A 237 -13.04 -2.92 -20.24
C GLU A 237 -13.22 -1.71 -19.32
N ASP A 238 -14.44 -1.53 -18.77
CA ASP A 238 -14.77 -0.48 -17.80
C ASP A 238 -13.84 -0.52 -16.57
N PHE A 239 -13.45 -1.72 -16.13
CA PHE A 239 -12.50 -1.88 -15.03
C PHE A 239 -11.09 -1.39 -15.36
N TYR A 240 -10.61 -1.60 -16.59
CA TYR A 240 -9.31 -1.07 -17.02
C TYR A 240 -9.35 0.44 -17.24
N GLU A 241 -10.43 0.96 -17.82
CA GLU A 241 -10.63 2.41 -17.95
C GLU A 241 -10.67 3.07 -16.58
N HIS A 242 -11.40 2.48 -15.63
CA HIS A 242 -11.40 2.92 -14.24
C HIS A 242 -9.99 2.95 -13.63
N LYS A 243 -9.20 1.90 -13.85
CA LYS A 243 -7.83 1.82 -13.33
C LYS A 243 -6.90 2.89 -13.94
N ASN A 244 -7.17 3.29 -15.18
CA ASN A 244 -6.41 4.32 -15.89
C ASN A 244 -6.85 5.74 -15.56
N PHE A 245 -8.02 5.91 -14.95
CA PHE A 245 -8.57 7.20 -14.57
C PHE A 245 -7.75 7.87 -13.45
N GLU A 246 -7.61 9.20 -13.52
CA GLU A 246 -6.74 9.96 -12.62
C GLU A 246 -7.13 9.83 -11.15
N PHE A 247 -8.44 9.79 -10.86
CA PHE A 247 -8.93 9.57 -9.49
C PHE A 247 -8.45 8.23 -8.88
N HIS A 248 -8.39 7.16 -9.69
CA HIS A 248 -7.90 5.88 -9.19
C HIS A 248 -6.40 5.97 -8.88
N LYS A 249 -5.62 6.60 -9.76
CA LYS A 249 -4.17 6.76 -9.55
C LYS A 249 -3.88 7.59 -8.31
N THR A 250 -4.61 8.69 -8.08
CA THR A 250 -4.43 9.53 -6.89
C THR A 250 -4.84 8.78 -5.63
N ALA A 251 -5.96 8.06 -5.64
CA ALA A 251 -6.40 7.23 -4.51
C ALA A 251 -5.36 6.14 -4.15
N VAL A 252 -4.85 5.42 -5.15
CA VAL A 252 -3.78 4.42 -4.95
C VAL A 252 -2.52 5.09 -4.41
N ALA A 253 -2.11 6.25 -4.94
CA ALA A 253 -0.94 6.98 -4.45
C ALA A 253 -1.10 7.44 -2.99
N MET A 254 -2.29 7.90 -2.60
CA MET A 254 -2.60 8.28 -1.22
C MET A 254 -2.56 7.07 -0.27
N GLU A 255 -3.22 5.97 -0.64
CA GLU A 255 -3.25 4.78 0.20
C GLU A 255 -1.87 4.12 0.34
N THR A 256 -1.09 4.06 -0.75
CA THR A 256 0.28 3.54 -0.70
C THR A 256 1.19 4.38 0.18
N LYS A 257 1.02 5.71 0.19
CA LYS A 257 1.74 6.59 1.13
C LYS A 257 1.30 6.35 2.57
N ALA A 258 0.00 6.18 2.81
CA ALA A 258 -0.55 5.93 4.16
C ALA A 258 -0.14 4.56 4.73
N THR A 259 0.05 3.55 3.87
CA THR A 259 0.36 2.17 4.26
C THR A 259 1.84 1.80 4.14
N PHE A 260 2.73 2.76 3.88
CA PHE A 260 4.17 2.52 3.79
C PHE A 260 4.95 3.08 4.99
N CYS A 261 5.69 2.21 5.68
CA CYS A 261 6.52 2.60 6.81
C CYS A 261 7.94 2.90 6.35
N LYS A 262 8.38 4.16 6.42
CA LYS A 262 9.72 4.60 5.97
C LYS A 262 10.87 3.98 6.78
N LEU A 263 10.70 3.83 8.10
CA LEU A 263 11.72 3.28 8.99
C LEU A 263 11.96 1.78 8.75
N CYS A 264 10.88 1.02 8.58
CA CYS A 264 10.95 -0.43 8.39
C CYS A 264 11.01 -0.85 6.92
N ARG A 265 10.75 0.07 5.98
CA ARG A 265 10.58 -0.18 4.54
C ARG A 265 9.59 -1.31 4.25
N LYS A 266 8.50 -1.35 5.02
CA LYS A 266 7.42 -2.33 4.88
C LYS A 266 6.16 -1.65 4.37
N GLN A 267 5.49 -2.30 3.43
CA GLN A 267 4.17 -1.93 2.95
C GLN A 267 3.13 -2.84 3.59
N PHE A 268 2.06 -2.25 4.10
CA PHE A 268 0.95 -2.97 4.74
C PHE A 268 -0.27 -3.01 3.81
N THR A 269 -1.16 -3.99 4.03
CA THR A 269 -2.36 -4.12 3.18
C THR A 269 -3.52 -3.28 3.69
N SER A 270 -3.43 -2.68 4.87
CA SER A 270 -4.49 -1.87 5.48
C SER A 270 -3.89 -0.76 6.37
N PRO A 271 -4.53 0.42 6.47
CA PRO A 271 -4.13 1.46 7.41
C PRO A 271 -4.23 0.99 8.87
N VAL A 272 -5.12 0.06 9.20
CA VAL A 272 -5.22 -0.51 10.55
C VAL A 272 -3.96 -1.30 10.90
N GLN A 273 -3.49 -2.13 9.96
CA GLN A 273 -2.23 -2.87 10.12
C GLN A 273 -1.03 -1.92 10.22
N MET A 274 -1.07 -0.77 9.53
CA MET A 274 -0.05 0.26 9.72
C MET A 274 -0.07 0.82 11.15
N LYS A 275 -1.23 1.17 11.69
CA LYS A 275 -1.34 1.68 13.08
C LYS A 275 -0.83 0.66 14.10
N GLU A 276 -1.21 -0.61 13.95
CA GLU A 276 -0.70 -1.71 14.78
C GLU A 276 0.82 -1.88 14.63
N HIS A 277 1.34 -1.76 13.41
CA HIS A 277 2.77 -1.78 13.18
C HIS A 277 3.50 -0.64 13.90
N LEU A 278 2.96 0.58 13.86
CA LEU A 278 3.55 1.75 14.53
C LEU A 278 3.52 1.61 16.06
N SER A 279 2.49 0.98 16.63
CA SER A 279 2.39 0.74 18.08
C SER A 279 3.25 -0.44 18.55
N SER A 280 3.68 -1.33 17.64
CA SER A 280 4.47 -2.51 17.95
C SER A 280 5.85 -2.18 18.56
N ARG A 281 6.26 -2.96 19.57
CA ARG A 281 7.60 -2.88 20.21
C ARG A 281 8.77 -2.81 19.21
N PRO A 282 8.87 -3.68 18.18
CA PRO A 282 10.02 -3.65 17.27
C PRO A 282 10.09 -2.36 16.43
N HIS A 283 8.95 -1.73 16.12
CA HIS A 283 8.95 -0.45 15.43
C HIS A 283 9.48 0.67 16.33
N LYS A 284 8.99 0.73 17.58
CA LYS A 284 9.42 1.71 18.59
C LYS A 284 10.92 1.64 18.88
N GLU A 285 11.46 0.43 19.00
CA GLU A 285 12.91 0.23 19.23
C GLU A 285 13.75 0.77 18.06
N ARG A 286 13.33 0.54 16.81
CA ARG A 286 14.01 1.09 15.63
C ARG A 286 13.92 2.62 15.56
N LEU A 287 12.76 3.18 15.91
CA LEU A 287 12.56 4.62 16.00
C LEU A 287 13.51 5.24 17.04
N GLN A 288 13.63 4.62 18.22
CA GLN A 288 14.54 5.07 19.27
C GLN A 288 16.01 5.03 18.82
N LYS A 289 16.47 3.91 18.26
CA LYS A 289 17.83 3.79 17.68
C LYS A 289 18.12 4.86 16.62
N SER A 290 17.14 5.18 15.77
CA SER A 290 17.28 6.24 14.76
C SER A 290 17.42 7.63 15.39
N ARG A 291 16.70 7.91 16.49
CA ARG A 291 16.79 9.19 17.22
C ARG A 291 18.12 9.31 17.98
N ASP A 292 18.58 8.23 18.58
CA ASP A 292 19.86 8.20 19.31
C ASP A 292 21.05 8.41 18.36
N GLY A 293 21.01 7.78 17.18
CA GLY A 293 22.03 8.01 16.13
C GLY A 293 22.10 9.46 15.66
N GLN A 294 20.96 10.14 15.49
CA GLN A 294 20.92 11.56 15.12
C GLN A 294 21.46 12.48 16.22
N ARG A 295 21.30 12.11 17.49
CA ARG A 295 21.88 12.85 18.61
C ARG A 295 23.40 12.69 18.68
N GLN A 296 23.90 11.48 18.42
CA GLN A 296 25.34 11.22 18.38
C GLN A 296 26.01 11.99 17.25
N SER A 297 25.44 12.03 16.04
CA SER A 297 26.04 12.77 14.92
C SER A 297 26.15 14.27 15.17
N LYS A 298 25.23 14.87 15.95
CA LYS A 298 25.28 16.30 16.31
C LYS A 298 26.34 16.64 17.35
N LYS A 299 26.86 15.66 18.12
CA LYS A 299 27.88 15.91 19.14
C LYS A 299 29.31 15.97 18.58
N TYR A 300 29.52 15.49 17.35
CA TYR A 300 30.84 15.38 16.72
C TYR A 300 30.99 16.25 15.46
N CYS A 301 30.06 17.19 15.23
CA CYS A 301 30.16 18.26 14.24
C CYS A 301 30.32 19.59 14.95
#